data_AF-A0A942J304-F1
#
_entry.id   AF-A0A942J304-F1
#
_cell.length_a   1.000
_cell.length_b   1.000
_cell.length_c   1.000
_cell.angle_alpha   90.00
_cell.angle_beta   90.00
_cell.angle_gamma   90.00
#
_symmetry.space_group_name_H-M   'P 1'
#
loop_
_entity.id
_entity.type
_entity.pdbx_description
1 polymer ?
#
loop_
_entity_poly.entity_id
_entity_poly.type
_entity_poly.pdbx_seq_one_letter_code
_entity_poly.pdbx_strand_id
1 'polypeptide(L)' 'MLPTLALVGRSNVGKSTLFNRLTKSRAALVADQPGLTRDRHYGRGRLGQRPFLVVDTGGFEPQ' A
#
# COMPACT_ATOMS: atom_id res chain seq x y z
N MET A 1 14.45 -14.36 4.75
CA MET A 1 13.42 -13.73 3.89
C MET A 1 12.57 -12.80 4.75
N LEU A 2 12.18 -11.62 4.27
CA LEU A 2 11.28 -10.73 5.03
C LEU A 2 9.82 -11.20 4.83
N PRO A 3 8.95 -11.14 5.86
CA PRO A 3 7.51 -11.30 5.68
C PRO A 3 6.96 -10.23 4.73
N THR A 4 5.96 -10.60 3.92
CA THR A 4 5.27 -9.68 3.00
C THR A 4 3.83 -9.49 3.43
N LEU A 5 3.43 -8.24 3.64
CA LEU A 5 2.07 -7.82 3.92
C LEU A 5 1.43 -7.28 2.64
N ALA A 6 0.43 -7.98 2.10
CA ALA A 6 -0.35 -7.51 0.95
C ALA A 6 -1.62 -6.79 1.40
N LEU A 7 -1.86 -5.58 0.91
CA LEU A 7 -3.08 -4.81 1.16
C LEU A 7 -4.06 -5.02 0.02
N VAL A 8 -5.19 -5.68 0.31
CA VAL A 8 -6.23 -6.02 -0.68
C VAL A 8 -7.57 -5.44 -0.25
N GLY A 9 -8.35 -4.97 -1.21
CA GLY A 9 -9.68 -4.41 -0.96
C GLY A 9 -10.17 -3.56 -2.14
N ARG A 10 -11.46 -3.24 -2.11
CA ARG A 10 -12.13 -2.41 -3.13
C ARG A 10 -11.40 -1.08 -3.35
N SER A 11 -11.63 -0.45 -4.50
CA SER A 11 -11.21 0.94 -4.74
C SER A 11 -11.63 1.86 -3.58
N ASN A 12 -10.78 2.83 -3.26
CA ASN A 12 -11.05 3.90 -2.28
C ASN A 12 -11.31 3.50 -0.81
N VAL A 13 -11.02 2.26 -0.39
CA VAL A 13 -11.15 1.85 1.04
C VAL A 13 -10.00 2.30 1.96
N GLY A 14 -9.07 3.14 1.47
CA GLY A 14 -7.95 3.66 2.25
C GLY A 14 -6.69 2.78 2.27
N LYS A 15 -6.53 1.85 1.32
CA LYS A 15 -5.33 0.99 1.21
C LYS A 15 -4.03 1.81 1.13
N SER A 16 -3.99 2.82 0.27
CA SER A 16 -2.80 3.66 0.09
C SER A 16 -2.53 4.52 1.34
N THR A 17 -3.56 4.99 2.05
CA THR A 17 -3.39 5.67 3.34
C THR A 17 -2.72 4.77 4.37
N LEU A 18 -3.12 3.49 4.44
CA LEU A 18 -2.52 2.51 5.33
C LEU A 18 -1.07 2.17 4.91
N PHE A 19 -0.82 1.99 3.61
CA PHE A 19 0.53 1.79 3.07
C PHE A 19 1.48 2.89 3.55
N ASN A 20 1.10 4.16 3.39
CA ASN A 20 1.91 5.33 3.76
C ASN A 20 2.21 5.36 5.26
N ARG A 21 1.23 4.99 6.07
CA ARG A 21 1.39 4.90 7.53
C ARG A 21 2.39 3.81 7.90
N LEU A 22 2.34 2.65 7.24
CA LEU A 22 3.20 1.51 7.54
C LEU A 22 4.65 1.72 7.09
N THR A 23 4.86 2.43 5.99
CA THR A 23 6.20 2.73 5.46
C THR A 23 6.85 3.95 6.09
N LYS A 24 6.08 4.78 6.82
CA LYS A 24 6.48 6.11 7.30
C LYS A 24 7.03 7.01 6.19
N SER A 25 6.75 6.68 4.93
CA SER A 25 7.15 7.49 3.79
C SER A 25 6.10 8.59 3.60
N ARG A 26 6.52 9.85 3.69
CA ARG A 26 5.74 10.97 3.13
C ARG A 26 5.67 10.89 1.60
N ALA A 27 6.54 10.08 1.00
CA ALA A 27 6.53 9.74 -0.42
C ALA A 27 5.53 8.61 -0.67
N ALA A 28 4.29 9.00 -0.90
CA ALA A 28 3.35 8.18 -1.61
C ALA A 28 2.26 9.10 -2.11
N LEU A 29 2.54 9.65 -3.30
CA LEU A 29 1.58 9.66 -4.40
C LEU A 29 0.13 9.88 -3.93
N VAL A 30 -0.11 11.03 -3.30
CA VAL A 30 -1.45 11.61 -3.26
C VAL A 30 -1.67 12.17 -4.66
N ALA A 31 -1.91 11.30 -5.63
CA ALA A 31 -2.63 11.69 -6.81
C ALA A 31 -4.10 11.41 -6.48
N ASP A 32 -4.84 12.45 -6.09
CA ASP A 32 -6.29 12.42 -5.82
C ASP A 32 -7.13 12.14 -7.09
N GLN A 33 -6.57 11.41 -8.06
CA GLN A 33 -7.24 11.05 -9.30
C GLN A 33 -7.68 9.57 -9.24
N PRO A 34 -9.00 9.31 -9.27
CA PRO A 34 -9.53 7.95 -9.40
C PRO A 34 -8.90 7.26 -10.62
N GLY A 35 -8.28 6.09 -10.41
CA GLY A 35 -7.78 5.22 -11.48
C GLY A 35 -6.26 5.17 -11.71
N LEU A 36 -5.42 5.79 -10.87
CA LEU A 36 -3.97 5.89 -11.13
C LEU A 36 -3.01 4.92 -10.41
N THR A 37 -3.48 3.95 -9.61
CA THR A 37 -2.59 2.86 -9.12
C THR A 37 -2.71 1.62 -9.99
N ARG A 38 -2.30 1.76 -11.26
CA ARG A 38 -2.13 0.60 -12.16
C ARG A 38 -0.88 -0.22 -11.79
N ASP A 39 0.06 0.37 -11.06
CA ASP A 39 1.31 -0.25 -10.60
C ASP A 39 1.28 -0.57 -9.09
N ARG A 40 1.77 -1.76 -8.73
CA ARG A 40 1.89 -2.21 -7.34
C ARG A 40 2.92 -1.34 -6.61
N HIS A 41 2.55 -0.75 -5.48
CA HIS A 41 3.50 -0.01 -4.65
C HIS A 41 4.16 -0.95 -3.64
N TYR A 42 5.49 -0.95 -3.59
CA TYR A 42 6.27 -1.72 -2.62
C TYR A 42 6.93 -0.79 -1.61
N GLY A 43 6.89 -1.17 -0.34
CA GLY A 43 7.48 -0.41 0.75
C GLY A 43 8.08 -1.29 1.83
N ARG A 44 8.95 -0.71 2.65
CA ARG A 44 9.46 -1.35 3.86
C ARG A 44 8.77 -0.76 5.08
N GLY A 45 8.16 -1.62 5.88
CA GLY A 45 7.54 -1.26 7.15
C GLY A 45 8.26 -1.92 8.32
N ARG A 46 7.96 -1.43 9.53
CA ARG A 46 8.49 -2.00 10.77
C ARG A 46 7.46 -1.99 11.89
N LEU A 47 7.20 -3.15 12.48
CA LEU A 47 6.37 -3.30 13.67
C LEU A 47 7.28 -3.63 14.85
N GLY A 48 7.51 -2.66 15.73
CA GLY A 48 8.55 -2.79 16.76
C GLY A 48 9.91 -3.02 16.11
N GLN A 49 10.60 -4.12 16.44
CA GLN A 49 11.88 -4.51 15.81
C GLN A 49 11.72 -5.43 14.59
N ARG A 50 10.49 -5.75 14.16
CA ARG A 50 10.23 -6.73 13.09
C ARG A 50 10.08 -6.02 11.73
N PRO A 51 11.05 -6.14 10.82
CA PRO A 51 10.94 -5.59 9.46
C PRO A 51 10.01 -6.44 8.59
N PHE A 52 9.28 -5.79 7.69
CA PHE A 52 8.46 -6.45 6.67
C PHE A 52 8.44 -5.65 5.37
N LEU A 53 8.09 -6.32 4.28
CA LEU A 53 7.69 -5.68 3.02
C LEU A 53 6.18 -5.46 3.04
N VAL A 54 5.71 -4.33 2.53
CA VAL A 54 4.29 -4.05 2.32
C VAL A 54 4.03 -3.78 0.84
N VAL A 55 2.92 -4.29 0.34
CA VAL A 55 2.50 -4.15 -1.06
C VAL A 55 1.07 -3.57 -1.11
N ASP A 56 0.88 -2.44 -1.79
CA ASP A 56 -0.46 -1.97 -2.18
C ASP A 56 -0.78 -2.52 -3.57
N THR A 57 -1.82 -3.33 -3.69
CA THR A 57 -2.12 -4.10 -4.91
C THR A 57 -3.01 -3.34 -5.91
N GLY A 58 -3.30 -2.06 -5.67
CA GLY A 58 -4.32 -1.32 -6.43
C GLY A 58 -5.74 -1.73 -6.01
N GLY A 59 -6.73 -0.91 -6.38
CA GLY A 59 -8.14 -1.26 -6.18
C GLY A 59 -8.57 -2.40 -7.10
N PHE A 60 -9.06 -3.50 -6.53
CA PHE A 60 -9.79 -4.50 -7.32
C PHE A 60 -11.23 -4.02 -7.47
N GLU A 61 -11.68 -3.85 -8.71
CA GLU A 61 -13.09 -3.65 -9.07
C GLU A 61 -13.57 -4.95 -9.75
N PRO A 62 -14.36 -5.78 -9.05
CA PRO A 62 -15.07 -6.86 -9.73
C PRO A 62 -16.04 -6.22 -10.72
N GLN A 63 -15.95 -6.62 -11.98
CA GLN A 63 -17.01 -6.35 -12.98
C GLN A 63 -18.30 -7.06 -12.58
#